data_AF-F8L685-F1
#
_entry.id   AF-F8L685-F1
#
_cell.length_a   1.000
_cell.length_b   1.000
_cell.length_c   1.000
_cell.angle_alpha   90.00
_cell.angle_beta   90.00
_cell.angle_gamma   90.00
#
_symmetry.space_group_name_H-M   'P 1'
#
loop_
_entity.id
_entity.type
_entity.pdbx_description
1 polymer ?
#
loop_
_entity_poly.entity_id
_entity_poly.type
_entity_poly.pdbx_seq_one_letter_code
_entity_poly.pdbx_strand_id
1 'polypeptide(L)'
;MISVEQQFAEKIHAYTLPREQGYNSRVKDLVDMALLIQSYKIDYERVAAALKQTFARRRTHKLPDTLNTPPWDWNNTFEVLAMQCDLERDIRVIFAGVCDFYENALLAKTS
;
A
#
# COMPACT_ATOMS: atom_id res chain seq x y z
N MET A 1 2.30 -4.95 19.69
CA MET A 1 1.83 -5.21 18.31
C MET A 1 1.43 -3.87 17.70
N ILE A 2 1.87 -3.55 16.48
CA ILE A 2 1.49 -2.28 15.82
C ILE A 2 0.09 -2.40 15.20
N SER A 3 -0.65 -1.29 15.10
CA SER A 3 -2.00 -1.30 14.55
C SER A 3 -2.01 -1.61 13.05
N VAL A 4 -3.17 -2.02 12.51
CA VAL A 4 -3.34 -2.32 11.08
C VAL A 4 -3.10 -1.09 10.22
N GLU A 5 -3.52 0.09 10.69
CA GLU A 5 -3.28 1.37 10.03
C GLU A 5 -1.80 1.72 9.96
N GLN A 6 -1.05 1.42 11.03
CA GLN A 6 0.40 1.59 11.04
C GLN A 6 1.08 0.61 10.09
N GLN A 7 0.62 -0.64 10.03
CA GLN A 7 1.13 -1.62 9.06
C GLN A 7 0.90 -1.15 7.64
N PHE A 8 -0.31 -0.70 7.32
CA PHE A 8 -0.66 -0.15 6.01
C PHE A 8 0.23 1.05 5.65
N ALA A 9 0.42 1.99 6.59
CA ALA A 9 1.27 3.15 6.37
C ALA A 9 2.74 2.80 6.10
N GLU A 10 3.30 1.82 6.81
CA GLU A 10 4.66 1.33 6.57
C GLU A 10 4.77 0.66 5.19
N LYS A 11 3.71 -0.05 4.73
CA LYS A 11 3.68 -0.65 3.39
C LYS A 11 3.61 0.38 2.27
N ILE A 12 2.79 1.42 2.41
CA ILE A 12 2.76 2.55 1.47
C ILE A 12 4.16 3.19 1.39
N HIS A 13 4.80 3.46 2.53
CA HIS A 13 6.14 4.02 2.55
C HIS A 13 7.16 3.09 1.86
N ALA A 14 7.11 1.78 2.09
CA ALA A 14 8.01 0.82 1.46
C ALA A 14 7.81 0.75 -0.07
N TYR A 15 6.54 0.72 -0.51
CA TYR A 15 6.14 0.71 -1.91
C TYR A 15 6.66 1.93 -2.68
N THR A 16 6.58 3.10 -2.06
CA THR A 16 6.88 4.41 -2.68
C THR A 16 8.34 4.85 -2.52
N LEU A 17 9.13 4.17 -1.68
CA LEU A 17 10.51 4.52 -1.39
C LEU A 17 11.37 4.54 -2.68
N PRO A 18 12.00 5.68 -3.05
CA PRO A 18 12.89 5.75 -4.20
C PRO A 18 14.05 4.76 -4.06
N ARG A 19 14.25 3.89 -5.04
CA ARG A 19 15.34 2.90 -5.08
C ARG A 19 15.81 2.71 -6.51
N GLU A 20 17.11 2.45 -6.67
CA GLU A 20 17.72 2.14 -7.96
C GLU A 20 17.46 0.68 -8.39
N GLN A 21 17.26 -0.25 -7.44
CA GLN A 21 16.96 -1.66 -7.70
C GLN A 21 16.03 -2.25 -6.61
N GLY A 22 15.04 -3.09 -6.97
CA GLY A 22 14.20 -3.78 -5.98
C GLY A 22 12.79 -4.19 -6.43
N TYR A 23 12.64 -4.83 -7.59
CA TYR A 23 11.32 -5.16 -8.18
C TYR A 23 10.47 -6.11 -7.31
N ASN A 24 11.05 -7.17 -6.73
CA ASN A 24 10.28 -8.23 -6.04
C ASN A 24 9.79 -7.89 -4.63
N SER A 25 10.32 -6.86 -3.96
CA SER A 25 9.86 -6.48 -2.62
C SER A 25 8.59 -5.64 -2.68
N ARG A 26 8.48 -4.74 -3.67
CA ARG A 26 7.33 -3.84 -3.78
C ARG A 26 6.04 -4.55 -4.23
N VAL A 27 6.15 -5.60 -5.04
CA VAL A 27 4.99 -6.44 -5.38
C VAL A 27 4.40 -7.10 -4.13
N LYS A 28 5.25 -7.52 -3.17
CA LYS A 28 4.78 -8.05 -1.88
C LYS A 28 4.13 -6.97 -1.04
N ASP A 29 4.68 -5.75 -1.02
CA ASP A 29 4.05 -4.64 -0.30
C ASP A 29 2.65 -4.32 -0.86
N LEU A 30 2.43 -4.45 -2.17
CA LEU A 30 1.10 -4.33 -2.78
C LEU A 30 0.13 -5.43 -2.29
N VAL A 31 0.58 -6.69 -2.31
CA VAL A 31 -0.20 -7.84 -1.82
C VAL A 31 -0.55 -7.65 -0.33
N ASP A 32 0.42 -7.25 0.49
CA ASP A 32 0.21 -7.01 1.92
C ASP A 32 -0.82 -5.90 2.15
N MET A 33 -0.76 -4.79 1.39
CA MET A 33 -1.76 -3.72 1.48
C MET A 33 -3.17 -4.22 1.14
N ALA A 34 -3.30 -5.02 0.08
CA ALA A 34 -4.57 -5.61 -0.32
C ALA A 34 -5.12 -6.55 0.76
N LEU A 35 -4.26 -7.39 1.35
CA LEU A 35 -4.66 -8.28 2.44
C LEU A 35 -5.13 -7.52 3.68
N LEU A 36 -4.46 -6.43 4.04
CA LEU A 36 -4.89 -5.61 5.17
C LEU A 36 -6.28 -5.03 4.91
N ILE A 37 -6.53 -4.50 3.71
CA ILE A 37 -7.85 -3.94 3.32
C ILE A 37 -8.94 -5.02 3.35
N GLN A 38 -8.66 -6.21 2.81
CA GLN A 38 -9.64 -7.30 2.75
C GLN A 38 -9.92 -7.91 4.14
N SER A 39 -8.90 -8.04 4.98
CA SER A 39 -9.00 -8.79 6.25
C SER A 39 -9.51 -7.95 7.42
N TYR A 40 -9.41 -6.62 7.33
CA TYR A 40 -9.69 -5.74 8.46
C TYR A 40 -10.58 -4.57 8.07
N LYS A 41 -11.43 -4.15 9.00
CA LYS A 41 -12.08 -2.84 8.93
C LYS A 41 -11.07 -1.78 9.37
N ILE A 42 -10.53 -1.06 8.39
CA ILE A 42 -9.51 -0.04 8.62
C ILE A 42 -10.17 1.35 8.70
N ASP A 43 -9.78 2.15 9.69
CA ASP A 43 -10.25 3.52 9.85
C ASP A 43 -9.39 4.50 9.02
N TYR A 44 -10.05 5.27 8.14
CA TYR A 44 -9.39 6.20 7.23
C TYR A 44 -8.64 7.33 7.94
N GLU A 45 -9.19 7.91 9.02
CA GLU A 45 -8.54 8.99 9.78
C GLU A 45 -7.30 8.48 10.51
N ARG A 46 -7.35 7.25 11.02
CA ARG A 46 -6.21 6.60 11.65
C ARG A 46 -5.12 6.24 10.65
N VAL A 47 -5.48 5.77 9.45
CA VAL A 47 -4.51 5.57 8.35
C VAL A 47 -3.87 6.90 7.97
N ALA A 48 -4.66 7.96 7.84
CA ALA A 48 -4.19 9.30 7.57
C ALA A 48 -3.12 9.76 8.58
N ALA A 49 -3.39 9.59 9.87
CA ALA A 49 -2.46 9.92 10.94
C ALA A 49 -1.19 9.04 10.88
N ALA A 50 -1.36 7.73 10.69
CA ALA A 50 -0.26 6.78 10.59
C ALA A 50 0.65 7.07 9.38
N LEU A 51 0.09 7.43 8.22
CA LEU A 51 0.84 7.87 7.04
C LEU A 51 1.67 9.11 7.34
N LYS A 52 1.06 10.15 7.93
CA LYS A 52 1.79 11.39 8.31
C LYS A 52 2.95 11.06 9.26
N GLN A 53 2.69 10.27 10.30
CA GLN A 53 3.70 9.89 11.28
C GLN A 53 4.82 9.06 10.67
N THR A 54 4.49 8.07 9.84
CA THR A 54 5.45 7.17 9.21
C THR A 54 6.42 7.96 8.32
N PHE A 55 5.90 8.80 7.43
CA PHE A 55 6.74 9.58 6.53
C PHE A 55 7.55 10.65 7.29
N ALA A 56 6.95 11.31 8.29
CA ALA A 56 7.66 12.29 9.12
C ALA A 56 8.78 11.66 9.98
N ARG A 57 8.63 10.40 10.38
CA ARG A 57 9.62 9.63 11.14
C ARG A 57 10.73 9.08 10.24
N ARG A 58 10.38 8.53 9.08
CA ARG A 58 11.33 7.88 8.15
C ARG A 58 12.17 8.90 7.40
N ARG A 59 11.59 10.05 7.01
CA ARG A 59 12.28 11.20 6.37
C ARG A 59 13.12 10.85 5.14
N THR A 60 12.70 9.85 4.37
CA THR A 60 13.42 9.43 3.15
C THR A 60 12.87 10.12 1.89
N HIS A 61 11.56 10.31 1.82
CA HIS A 61 10.85 10.98 0.74
C HIS A 61 9.52 11.56 1.25
N LYS A 62 8.86 12.39 0.44
CA LYS A 62 7.55 12.97 0.78
C LYS A 62 6.45 11.92 0.61
N LEU A 63 5.38 12.06 1.40
CA LEU A 63 4.14 11.32 1.18
C LEU A 63 3.57 11.73 -0.18
N PRO A 64 3.37 10.81 -1.14
CA PRO A 64 2.89 11.17 -2.46
C PRO A 64 1.37 11.35 -2.47
N ASP A 65 0.85 12.22 -3.35
CA ASP A 65 -0.59 12.41 -3.47
C ASP A 65 -1.27 11.23 -4.21
N THR A 66 -0.52 10.54 -5.08
CA THR A 66 -0.97 9.36 -5.83
C THR A 66 0.09 8.26 -5.81
N LEU A 67 -0.34 7.01 -6.01
CA LEU A 67 0.57 5.87 -6.10
C LEU A 67 1.02 5.65 -7.54
N ASN A 68 2.30 5.34 -7.73
CA ASN A 68 2.81 4.96 -9.05
C ASN A 68 2.24 3.59 -9.45
N THR A 69 1.92 3.43 -10.73
CA THR A 69 1.42 2.16 -11.25
C THR A 69 2.44 1.04 -11.11
N PRO A 70 2.00 -0.20 -10.79
CA PRO A 70 2.90 -1.34 -10.74
C PRO A 70 3.44 -1.62 -12.16
N PRO A 71 4.76 -1.84 -12.28
CA PRO A 71 5.38 -2.29 -13.53
C PRO A 71 4.77 -3.60 -14.07
N TRP A 72 4.76 -3.77 -15.39
CA TRP A 72 4.17 -4.93 -16.07
C TRP A 72 4.87 -6.26 -15.72
N ASP A 73 6.15 -6.21 -15.38
CA ASP A 73 6.96 -7.38 -15.04
C ASP A 73 6.58 -7.98 -13.66
N TRP A 74 5.75 -7.28 -12.87
CA TRP A 74 5.22 -7.81 -11.62
C TRP A 74 4.08 -8.80 -11.81
N ASN A 75 3.38 -8.78 -12.96
CA ASN A 75 2.16 -9.56 -13.18
C ASN A 75 2.29 -11.02 -12.76
N ASN A 76 3.34 -11.71 -13.22
CA ASN A 76 3.55 -13.12 -12.93
C ASN A 76 3.82 -13.37 -11.44
N THR A 77 4.62 -12.51 -10.79
CA THR A 77 4.93 -12.68 -9.37
C THR A 77 3.72 -12.33 -8.51
N PHE A 78 2.98 -11.29 -8.89
CA PHE A 78 1.75 -10.89 -8.24
C PHE A 78 0.70 -11.99 -8.30
N GLU A 79 0.45 -12.56 -9.48
CA GLU A 79 -0.57 -13.61 -9.67
C GLU A 79 -0.30 -14.83 -8.77
N VAL A 80 0.96 -15.27 -8.67
CA VAL A 80 1.34 -16.39 -7.79
C VAL A 80 1.06 -16.07 -6.32
N LEU A 81 1.42 -14.86 -5.86
CA LEU A 81 1.19 -14.43 -4.49
C LEU A 81 -0.30 -14.23 -4.20
N ALA A 82 -1.04 -13.60 -5.11
CA ALA A 82 -2.47 -13.39 -5.00
C ALA A 82 -3.22 -14.71 -4.87
N MET A 83 -2.87 -15.72 -5.69
CA MET A 83 -3.44 -17.07 -5.60
C MET A 83 -3.16 -17.72 -4.24
N GLN A 84 -1.95 -17.57 -3.69
CA GLN A 84 -1.59 -18.12 -2.38
C GLN A 84 -2.34 -17.46 -1.22
N CYS A 85 -2.75 -16.21 -1.40
CA CYS A 85 -3.42 -15.40 -0.39
C CYS A 85 -4.92 -15.25 -0.59
N ASP A 86 -5.51 -15.99 -1.55
CA ASP A 86 -6.95 -15.92 -1.90
C ASP A 86 -7.42 -14.49 -2.26
N LEU A 87 -6.58 -13.78 -3.02
CA LEU A 87 -6.87 -12.46 -3.58
C LEU A 87 -7.30 -12.57 -5.05
N GLU A 88 -7.93 -11.50 -5.55
CA GLU A 88 -8.05 -11.25 -6.98
C GLU A 88 -6.67 -11.25 -7.66
N ARG A 89 -6.56 -11.91 -8.81
CA ARG A 89 -5.29 -12.20 -9.49
C ARG A 89 -4.92 -11.13 -10.51
N ASP A 90 -5.88 -10.31 -10.96
CA ASP A 90 -5.56 -9.15 -11.79
C ASP A 90 -4.95 -8.02 -10.94
N ILE A 91 -3.65 -7.79 -11.11
CA ILE A 91 -2.90 -6.75 -10.40
C ILE A 91 -3.54 -5.36 -10.58
N ARG A 92 -4.20 -5.10 -11.71
CA ARG A 92 -4.84 -3.80 -11.99
C ARG A 92 -6.06 -3.59 -11.10
N VAL A 93 -6.84 -4.64 -10.87
CA VAL A 93 -8.01 -4.59 -9.99
C VAL A 93 -7.56 -4.35 -8.55
N ILE A 94 -6.55 -5.09 -8.09
CA ILE A 94 -6.01 -4.91 -6.73
C ILE A 94 -5.35 -3.55 -6.56
N PHE A 95 -4.56 -3.10 -7.53
CA PHE A 95 -3.93 -1.79 -7.48
C PHE A 95 -4.96 -0.66 -7.46
N ALA A 96 -6.02 -0.75 -8.27
CA ALA A 96 -7.11 0.22 -8.24
C ALA A 96 -7.77 0.29 -6.87
N GLY A 97 -8.11 -0.85 -6.26
CA GLY A 97 -8.69 -0.88 -4.90
C GLY A 97 -7.76 -0.30 -3.83
N VAL A 98 -6.44 -0.53 -3.93
CA VAL A 98 -5.46 0.07 -3.03
C VAL A 98 -5.36 1.59 -3.25
N CYS A 99 -5.40 2.07 -4.50
CA CYS A 99 -5.40 3.50 -4.80
C CYS A 99 -6.65 4.18 -4.25
N ASP A 100 -7.83 3.64 -4.52
CA ASP A 100 -9.10 4.18 -4.02
C ASP A 100 -9.08 4.27 -2.49
N PHE A 101 -8.63 3.21 -1.81
CA PHE A 101 -8.52 3.20 -0.35
C PHE A 101 -7.52 4.27 0.14
N TYR A 102 -6.35 4.37 -0.50
CA TYR A 102 -5.32 5.34 -0.16
C TYR A 102 -5.81 6.78 -0.32
N GLU A 103 -6.47 7.09 -1.43
CA GLU A 103 -7.00 8.42 -1.73
C GLU A 103 -8.12 8.81 -0.75
N ASN A 104 -9.02 7.88 -0.41
CA ASN A 104 -10.03 8.10 0.63
C ASN A 104 -9.39 8.40 2.00
N ALA A 105 -8.32 7.68 2.36
CA ALA A 105 -7.56 7.98 3.57
C ALA A 105 -6.90 9.37 3.52
N LEU A 106 -6.38 9.80 2.36
CA LEU A 106 -5.83 11.14 2.21
C LEU A 106 -6.90 12.22 2.36
N LEU A 107 -8.10 12.03 1.80
CA LEU A 107 -9.22 12.98 1.90
C LEU A 107 -9.75 13.09 3.33
N ALA A 108 -9.75 11.99 4.10
CA ALA A 108 -10.14 11.97 5.51
C ALA A 108 -9.24 12.84 6.41
N LYS A 109 -8.07 13.31 5.94
CA LYS A 109 -7.19 14.24 6.67
C LYS A 109 -7.78 15.64 6.88
N THR A 110 -8.95 15.92 6.31
CA THR A 110 -9.54 17.27 6.20
C THR A 110 -10.69 17.53 7.17
N SER A 111 -11.02 16.57 8.04
CA SER A 111 -12.06 16.71 9.07
C SER A 111 -11.48 16.94 10.47
#